data_AF-A0AAT9I024-F1
#
_entry.id   AF-A0AAT9I024-F1
#
_cell.length_a   1.000
_cell.length_b   1.000
_cell.length_c   1.000
_cell.angle_alpha   90.00
_cell.angle_beta   90.00
_cell.angle_gamma   90.00
#
_symmetry.space_group_name_H-M   'P 1'
#
loop_
_entity.id
_entity.type
_entity.pdbx_description
1 polymer ?
#
loop_
_entity_poly.entity_id
_entity_poly.type
_entity_poly.pdbx_seq_one_letter_code
_entity_poly.pdbx_strand_id
1 'polypeptide(L)' 'MEYRESLKPLLAKLPPRERRIIMLRFFANMTQSQIGEEVGISQMHVSRLLTRTLAQLREGLISD' A
#
# COMPACT_ATOMS: atom_id res chain seq x y z
N MET A 1 -3.29 17.49 -9.61
CA MET A 1 -3.89 16.37 -10.36
C MET A 1 -2.83 15.40 -10.88
N GLU A 2 -1.64 15.85 -11.30
CA GLU A 2 -0.53 15.02 -11.80
C GLU A 2 -0.16 13.82 -10.91
N TYR A 3 0.07 14.01 -9.61
CA TYR A 3 0.52 12.92 -8.72
C TYR A 3 -0.43 11.71 -8.67
N ARG A 4 -1.74 11.89 -8.91
CA ARG A 4 -2.70 10.77 -8.94
C ARG A 4 -2.56 9.93 -10.20
N GLU A 5 -2.24 10.54 -11.34
CA GLU A 5 -2.05 9.81 -12.60
C GLU A 5 -0.73 9.05 -12.61
N SER A 6 0.35 9.63 -12.06
CA SER A 6 1.65 8.96 -11.91
C SER A 6 1.61 7.77 -10.94
N LEU A 7 0.71 7.78 -9.95
CA LEU A 7 0.62 6.71 -8.95
C LEU A 7 -0.14 5.47 -9.45
N LYS A 8 -1.12 5.63 -10.36
CA LYS A 8 -1.90 4.51 -10.91
C LYS A 8 -1.04 3.38 -11.50
N PRO A 9 -0.07 3.63 -12.40
CA PRO A 9 0.77 2.56 -12.96
C PRO A 9 1.65 1.90 -11.90
N LEU A 10 2.12 2.65 -10.89
CA LEU A 10 2.91 2.10 -9.80
C LEU A 10 2.07 1.17 -8.90
N LEU A 11 0.83 1.57 -8.58
CA LEU A 11 -0.11 0.72 -7.83
C LEU A 11 -0.47 -0.55 -8.59
N ALA A 12 -0.56 -0.49 -9.92
CA ALA A 12 -0.84 -1.66 -10.76
C ALA A 12 0.29 -2.69 -10.72
N LYS A 13 1.54 -2.25 -10.56
CA LYS A 13 2.74 -3.12 -10.45
C LYS A 13 2.90 -3.78 -9.07
N LEU A 14 2.17 -3.33 -8.05
CA LEU A 14 2.25 -3.92 -6.72
C LEU A 14 1.73 -5.36 -6.70
N PRO A 15 2.35 -6.24 -5.88
CA PRO A 15 1.77 -7.54 -5.57
C PRO A 15 0.31 -7.40 -5.08
N PRO A 16 -0.61 -8.31 -5.46
CA PRO A 16 -2.04 -8.18 -5.13
C PRO A 16 -2.32 -7.95 -3.64
N ARG A 17 -1.54 -8.59 -2.77
CA ARG A 17 -1.66 -8.44 -1.30
C ARG A 17 -1.30 -7.03 -0.83
N GLU A 18 -0.21 -6.47 -1.33
CA GLU A 18 0.22 -5.10 -0.98
C GLU A 18 -0.75 -4.06 -1.53
N ARG A 19 -1.23 -4.24 -2.76
CA ARG A 19 -2.27 -3.38 -3.35
C ARG A 19 -3.54 -3.40 -2.49
N ARG A 20 -4.00 -4.58 -2.04
CA ARG A 20 -5.16 -4.68 -1.14
C ARG A 20 -4.92 -3.95 0.18
N ILE A 21 -3.75 -4.13 0.81
CA ILE A 21 -3.39 -3.45 2.06
C ILE A 21 -3.40 -1.92 1.89
N ILE A 22 -2.89 -1.39 0.77
CA ILE A 22 -2.95 0.05 0.44
C ILE A 22 -4.41 0.53 0.32
N MET A 23 -5.25 -0.23 -0.41
CA MET A 23 -6.66 0.13 -0.57
C MET A 23 -7.39 0.19 0.79
N LEU A 24 -7.21 -0.83 1.63
CA LEU A 24 -7.83 -0.86 2.96
C LEU A 24 -7.32 0.30 3.84
N ARG A 25 -6.02 0.61 3.80
CA ARG A 25 -5.43 1.66 4.63
C ARG A 25 -5.86 3.07 4.25
N PHE A 26 -5.86 3.39 2.95
CA PHE A 26 -5.96 4.77 2.48
C PHE A 26 -7.32 5.12 1.85
N PHE A 27 -8.09 4.12 1.42
CA PHE A 27 -9.42 4.33 0.84
C PHE A 27 -10.54 3.85 1.77
N ALA A 28 -10.34 2.73 2.46
CA ALA A 28 -11.28 2.24 3.47
C ALA A 28 -11.01 2.76 4.89
N ASN A 29 -9.96 3.57 5.08
CA ASN A 29 -9.57 4.16 6.38
C ASN A 29 -9.38 3.15 7.52
N MET A 30 -9.03 1.89 7.20
CA MET A 30 -8.81 0.87 8.21
C MET A 30 -7.48 1.09 8.94
N THR A 31 -7.47 0.82 10.24
CA THR A 31 -6.24 0.76 11.04
C THR A 31 -5.41 -0.46 10.65
N GLN A 32 -4.11 -0.45 10.97
CA GLN A 32 -3.25 -1.60 10.68
C GLN A 32 -3.69 -2.89 11.42
N SER A 33 -4.30 -2.75 12.60
CA SER A 33 -4.88 -3.89 13.33
C SER A 33 -6.08 -4.47 12.59
N GLN A 34 -7.04 -3.64 12.19
CA GLN A 34 -8.21 -4.05 11.41
C GLN A 34 -7.80 -4.68 10.07
N ILE A 35 -6.78 -4.14 9.41
CA ILE A 35 -6.23 -4.72 8.18
C ILE A 35 -5.63 -6.10 8.46
N GLY A 36 -4.92 -6.25 9.58
CA GLY A 36 -4.31 -7.51 9.99
C GLY A 36 -5.37 -8.61 10.18
N GLU A 37 -6.45 -8.27 10.87
CA GLU A 37 -7.63 -9.13 11.02
C GLU A 37 -8.24 -9.50 9.66
N GLU A 38 -8.48 -8.51 8.80
CA GLU A 38 -9.08 -8.69 7.46
C GLU A 38 -8.23 -9.56 6.52
N VAL A 39 -6.89 -9.49 6.60
CA VAL A 39 -5.98 -10.20 5.69
C VAL A 39 -5.22 -11.37 6.34
N GLY A 40 -5.59 -11.73 7.57
CA GLY A 40 -5.08 -12.90 8.29
C GLY A 40 -3.60 -12.83 8.69
N ILE A 41 -3.08 -11.64 9.04
CA ILE A 41 -1.71 -11.45 9.54
C ILE A 41 -1.66 -10.47 10.72
N SER A 42 -0.58 -10.48 11.49
CA SER A 42 -0.44 -9.53 12.59
C SER A 42 -0.34 -8.08 12.11
N GLN A 43 -0.81 -7.15 12.94
CA GLN A 43 -0.66 -5.71 12.72
C GLN A 43 0.80 -5.32 12.43
N MET A 44 1.77 -5.94 13.11
CA MET A 44 3.19 -5.69 12.89
C MET A 44 3.64 -6.15 11.48
N HIS A 45 3.09 -7.25 10.96
CA HIS A 45 3.35 -7.67 9.59
C HIS A 45 2.72 -6.69 8.59
N VAL A 46 1.49 -6.21 8.83
CA VAL A 46 0.88 -5.14 8.02
C VAL A 46 1.73 -3.88 8.01
N SER A 47 2.23 -3.45 9.17
CA SER A 47 3.12 -2.30 9.30
C SER A 47 4.37 -2.45 8.42
N ARG A 48 5.05 -3.59 8.52
CA ARG A 48 6.23 -3.90 7.69
C ARG A 48 5.95 -3.88 6.20
N LEU A 49 4.80 -4.43 5.78
CA LEU A 49 4.38 -4.39 4.38
C LEU A 49 4.12 -2.96 3.92
N LEU A 50 3.34 -2.18 4.67
CA LEU A 50 3.06 -0.78 4.34
C LEU A 50 4.34 0.05 4.21
N THR A 51 5.30 -0.07 5.14
CA THR A 51 6.57 0.65 5.05
C THR A 51 7.33 0.32 3.78
N ARG A 52 7.44 -0.97 3.43
CA ARG A 52 8.15 -1.41 2.22
C ARG A 52 7.44 -0.97 0.95
N THR A 53 6.13 -1.17 0.87
CA THR A 53 5.30 -0.76 -0.28
C THR A 53 5.38 0.74 -0.50
N LEU A 54 5.28 1.56 0.55
CA LEU A 54 5.37 3.03 0.43
C LEU A 54 6.76 3.48 -0.01
N ALA A 55 7.83 2.81 0.45
CA ALA A 55 9.19 3.07 -0.02
C ALA A 55 9.34 2.78 -1.52
N GLN A 56 8.83 1.63 -1.99
CA GLN A 56 8.84 1.26 -3.41
C GLN A 56 8.04 2.25 -4.27
N LEU A 57 6.85 2.65 -3.81
CA LEU A 57 6.05 3.65 -4.52
C LEU A 57 6.78 4.99 -4.59
N ARG A 58 7.44 5.42 -3.51
CA ARG A 58 8.24 6.65 -3.48
C ARG A 58 9.42 6.58 -4.45
N GLU A 59 10.15 5.47 -4.48
CA GLU A 59 11.26 5.27 -5.41
C GLU A 59 10.78 5.31 -6.87
N GLY A 60 9.66 4.65 -7.18
CA GLY A 60 9.07 4.68 -8.51
C GLY A 60 8.60 6.08 -8.94
N LEU A 61 8.22 6.95 -8.01
CA LEU A 61 7.84 8.34 -8.31
C LEU A 61 9.04 9.27 -8.53
N ILE A 62 10.23 8.91 -8.04
CA ILE A 62 11.46 9.72 -8.16
C ILE A 62 12.30 9.25 -9.35
N SER A 63 12.08 8.02 -9.81
CA SER A 63 12.85 7.40 -10.90
C SER A 63 12.19 7.58 -12.29
N ASP A 64 11.02 8.23 -12.35
CA ASP A 64 10.31 8.64 -13.57
C ASP A 64 10.63 10.11 -13.92
#